data_AF-W2M2S4-F1
#
_entry.id   AF-W2M2S4-F1
#
_cell.length_a   1.000
_cell.length_b   1.000
_cell.length_c   1.000
_cell.angle_alpha   90.00
_cell.angle_beta   90.00
_cell.angle_gamma   90.00
#
_symmetry.space_group_name_H-M   'P 1'
#
loop_
_entity.id
_entity.type
_entity.pdbx_description
1 polymer ?
#
loop_
_entity_poly.entity_id
_entity_poly.type
_entity_poly.pdbx_seq_one_letter_code
_entity_poly.pdbx_strand_id
1 'polypeptide(L)' 'DLIQWNQLTNASRKALENTDFGDFANVPFNDAYFETNLKAASTYYVYRRRRYG' A
#
# COMPACT_ATOMS: atom_id res chain seq x y z
N ASP A 1 -13.93 -1.86 14.73
CA ASP A 1 -12.80 -2.74 15.08
C ASP A 1 -11.59 -2.50 14.21
N LEU A 2 -10.41 -2.70 14.80
CA LEU A 2 -9.11 -2.58 14.14
C LEU A 2 -8.47 -3.97 14.08
N ILE A 3 -7.95 -4.34 12.91
CA ILE A 3 -7.12 -5.53 12.71
C ILE A 3 -5.87 -5.15 11.93
N GLN A 4 -4.71 -5.60 12.40
CA GLN A 4 -3.42 -5.32 11.79
C GLN A 4 -3.08 -6.37 10.72
N TRP A 5 -2.24 -6.01 9.75
CA TRP A 5 -1.77 -6.92 8.69
C TRP A 5 -1.20 -8.24 9.24
N ASN A 6 -0.40 -8.15 10.30
CA ASN A 6 0.22 -9.31 10.95
C ASN A 6 -0.76 -10.18 11.75
N GLN A 7 -1.95 -9.66 12.05
CA GLN A 7 -3.03 -10.40 12.72
C GLN A 7 -3.93 -11.15 11.73
N LEU A 8 -3.79 -10.87 10.43
CA LEU A 8 -4.55 -11.55 9.38
C LEU A 8 -4.05 -12.98 9.16
N THR A 9 -4.98 -13.87 8.81
CA THR A 9 -4.62 -15.21 8.35
C THR A 9 -3.83 -15.15 7.04
N ASN A 10 -3.05 -16.19 6.76
CA ASN A 10 -2.31 -16.30 5.49
C ASN A 10 -3.24 -16.27 4.27
N ALA A 11 -4.45 -16.82 4.39
CA ALA A 11 -5.45 -16.80 3.33
C ALA A 11 -5.94 -15.36 3.06
N SER A 12 -6.23 -14.61 4.12
CA SER A 12 -6.65 -13.20 4.01
C SER A 12 -5.55 -12.31 3.41
N ARG A 13 -4.29 -12.50 3.81
CA ARG A 13 -3.16 -11.77 3.20
C ARG A 13 -3.02 -12.08 1.71
N LYS A 14 -3.06 -13.35 1.32
CA LYS A 14 -3.01 -13.76 -0.09
C LYS A 14 -4.18 -13.22 -0.91
N ALA A 15 -5.38 -13.16 -0.33
CA ALA A 15 -6.53 -12.57 -1.00
C ALA A 15 -6.28 -11.07 -1.23
N LEU A 16 -5.86 -10.31 -0.22
CA LEU A 16 -5.59 -8.88 -0.35
C LEU A 16 -4.42 -8.56 -1.30
N GLU A 17 -3.50 -9.50 -1.48
CA GLU A 17 -2.38 -9.36 -2.44
C GLU A 17 -2.82 -9.59 -3.90
N ASN A 18 -3.69 -10.57 -4.15
CA ASN A 18 -4.01 -11.04 -5.50
C ASN A 18 -5.42 -10.68 -5.99
N THR A 19 -6.26 -10.11 -5.11
CA THR A 19 -7.60 -9.68 -5.49
C THR A 19 -7.50 -8.42 -6.32
N ASP A 20 -8.13 -8.47 -7.48
CA ASP A 20 -8.38 -7.28 -8.28
C ASP A 20 -9.51 -6.48 -7.64
N PHE A 21 -9.20 -5.27 -7.19
CA PHE A 21 -10.15 -4.32 -6.62
C PHE A 21 -10.60 -3.27 -7.65
N GLY A 22 -10.24 -3.47 -8.93
CA GLY A 22 -10.49 -2.56 -10.03
C GLY A 22 -9.36 -1.53 -10.20
N ASP A 23 -9.38 -0.83 -11.34
CA ASP A 23 -8.26 0.01 -11.79
C ASP A 23 -7.86 1.15 -10.83
N PHE A 24 -8.78 1.59 -9.98
CA PHE A 24 -8.60 2.76 -9.11
C PHE A 24 -8.48 2.43 -7.63
N ALA A 25 -8.70 1.18 -7.23
CA ALA A 25 -8.59 0.76 -5.84
C ALA A 25 -7.51 -0.31 -5.74
N ASN A 26 -6.38 0.02 -5.12
CA ASN A 26 -5.33 -0.93 -4.81
C ASN A 26 -5.16 -0.99 -3.29
N VAL A 27 -4.88 -2.16 -2.74
CA VAL A 27 -4.64 -2.33 -1.31
C VAL A 27 -3.32 -1.63 -0.95
N PRO A 28 -3.33 -0.56 -0.14
CA PRO A 28 -2.17 0.30 0.00
C PRO A 28 -1.12 -0.21 1.00
N PHE A 29 -1.45 -1.28 1.73
CA PHE A 29 -0.62 -1.89 2.77
C PHE A 29 -0.27 -3.35 2.47
N ASN A 30 -0.56 -3.82 1.25
CA ASN A 30 -0.13 -5.13 0.79
C ASN A 30 1.39 -5.13 0.52
N ASP A 31 2.00 -6.29 0.39
CA ASP A 31 3.45 -6.38 0.30
C ASP A 31 3.97 -5.76 -1.03
N ALA A 32 3.20 -5.85 -2.11
CA ALA A 32 3.53 -5.25 -3.41
C ALA A 32 3.61 -3.71 -3.40
N TYR A 33 2.75 -3.03 -2.65
CA TYR A 33 2.64 -1.57 -2.67
C TYR A 33 3.12 -0.87 -1.39
N PHE A 34 3.40 -1.60 -0.30
CA PHE A 34 3.76 -1.00 0.99
C PHE A 34 4.95 -0.05 0.91
N GLU A 35 6.10 -0.49 0.35
CA GLU A 35 7.30 0.36 0.26
C GLU A 35 7.11 1.54 -0.69
N THR A 36 6.46 1.32 -1.83
CA THR A 36 6.19 2.36 -2.83
C THR A 36 5.26 3.43 -2.26
N ASN A 37 4.23 3.01 -1.52
CA ASN A 37 3.31 3.92 -0.86
C ASN A 37 3.96 4.64 0.32
N LEU A 38 4.83 3.97 1.08
CA LEU A 38 5.61 4.61 2.14
C LEU A 38 6.52 5.71 1.57
N LYS A 39 7.16 5.43 0.43
CA LYS A 39 7.97 6.40 -0.31
C LYS A 39 7.12 7.55 -0.84
N ALA A 40 5.95 7.28 -1.40
CA ALA A 40 5.03 8.31 -1.90
C ALA A 40 4.45 9.18 -0.78
N ALA A 41 4.20 8.60 0.40
CA ALA A 41 3.70 9.30 1.59
C ALA A 41 4.79 10.10 2.31
N SER A 42 6.07 9.79 2.08
CA SER A 42 7.19 10.54 2.66
C SER A 42 7.19 11.99 2.16
N THR A 43 7.13 12.93 3.11
CA THR A 43 7.16 14.36 2.84
C THR A 43 8.38 14.77 2.01
N TYR A 44 9.54 14.17 2.26
CA TYR A 44 10.75 14.41 1.47
C TYR A 44 10.54 14.09 -0.02
N TYR A 45 9.95 12.94 -0.33
CA TYR A 45 9.64 12.55 -1.71
C TYR A 45 8.56 13.43 -2.33
N VAL A 46 7.54 13.82 -1.57
CA VAL A 46 6.51 14.77 -2.02
C VAL A 46 7.12 16.14 -2.36
N TYR A 47 7.98 16.69 -1.50
CA TYR A 47 8.67 17.95 -1.74
C TYR A 47 9.61 17.88 -2.95
N ARG A 48 10.40 16.80 -3.07
CA ARG A 48 11.29 16.60 -4.21
C ARG A 48 10.53 16.47 -5.52
N ARG A 49 9.44 15.70 -5.54
CA ARG A 49 8.58 15.54 -6.73
C ARG A 49 7.93 16.87 -7.15
N ARG A 50 7.49 17.70 -6.20
CA ARG A 50 6.89 19.01 -6.50
C ARG A 50 7.89 20.06 -7.00
N ARG A 51 9.17 19.95 -6.64
CA ARG A 51 10.20 20.94 -6.97
C ARG A 51 10.98 20.62 -8.26
N TYR A 52 11.06 19.35 -8.63
CA TYR A 52 11.89 18.89 -9.75
C TYR A 52 11.15 17.96 -10.73
N GLY A 53 9.86 17.73 -10.52
CA GLY A 53 9.00 16.91 -11.38
C GLY A 53 8.11 17.75 -12.26
#